data_AF-A0A2N2MD51-F1
#
_entry.id   AF-A0A2N2MD51-F1
#
_cell.length_a   1.000
_cell.length_b   1.000
_cell.length_c   1.000
_cell.angle_alpha   90.00
_cell.angle_beta   90.00
_cell.angle_gamma   90.00
#
_symmetry.space_group_name_H-M   'P 1'
#
loop_
_entity.id
_entity.type
_entity.pdbx_description
1 polymer ?
#
loop_
_entity_poly.entity_id
_entity_poly.type
_entity_poly.pdbx_seq_one_letter_code
_entity_poly.pdbx_strand_id
1 'polypeptide(L)'
;MHDYNAQRRAHWDKVAAGKISQSIFSRAYQGRLAEIYGLLVSPAQRVLEIGCGLGDLLAATRPAYGVGIDFSPELVRQAGQRHPQLNFVEAEAHTFKLNETFDVIILSDLVNDLWDVQTALERLRPLCTQSTRIILNLHSRLHQPALGLAAGLGLANRTLPQNWLTTQDLENLLYLAGFEVFKRQKEVLLPLPLVGGFFNKFLAKLPLFEGLTWTNVLVARPQAQPAQEKPIVSVIIPARNEAGNVEAVFSRLPRMGAETEIVFVEGHSKDDTYETIQKAIAAHPEWKCQLHKQSGKGKADAVRLGYAKASGDVLMILDADLTVRPEELPRFYEALVSGKGEFINGVRLVYPMQEQAMRFLNLLGNKFFSLAFSWLLGQPLKDTLCGTKVLYRKDYERIAANRSYFGDFDPFGDYDLIFGAAKQNLKIVDLPIRYQERTYGSTNIDRWRHGLLLIRMVAFAAFRLKFI
;
A
#
# COMPACT_ATOMS: atom_id res chain seq x y z
N MET A 1 -0.11 7.74 36.09
CA MET A 1 -0.49 6.52 35.34
C MET A 1 -1.63 5.75 36.01
N HIS A 2 -1.47 5.22 37.23
CA HIS A 2 -2.52 4.39 37.86
C HIS A 2 -3.90 5.05 37.99
N ASP A 3 -3.98 6.30 38.47
CA ASP A 3 -5.25 7.03 38.59
C ASP A 3 -5.90 7.30 37.21
N TYR A 4 -5.09 7.69 36.21
CA TYR A 4 -5.56 7.95 34.85
C TYR A 4 -6.17 6.70 34.17
N ASN A 5 -5.50 5.54 34.29
CA ASN A 5 -6.00 4.28 33.74
C ASN A 5 -7.21 3.76 34.52
N ALA A 6 -7.24 3.94 35.84
CA ALA A 6 -8.38 3.53 36.67
C ALA A 6 -9.67 4.31 36.30
N GLN A 7 -9.56 5.62 36.07
CA GLN A 7 -10.70 6.45 35.63
C GLN A 7 -11.26 6.00 34.27
N ARG A 8 -10.37 5.67 33.32
CA ARG A 8 -10.76 5.14 32.00
C ARG A 8 -11.39 3.75 32.10
N ARG A 9 -10.79 2.85 32.87
CA ARG A 9 -11.36 1.51 33.17
C ARG A 9 -12.78 1.64 33.71
N ALA A 10 -12.97 2.44 34.74
CA ALA A 10 -14.30 2.67 35.31
C ALA A 10 -15.30 3.29 34.32
N HIS A 11 -14.85 4.14 33.38
CA HIS A 11 -15.70 4.70 32.33
C HIS A 11 -16.12 3.63 31.33
N TRP A 12 -15.16 2.91 30.75
CA TRP A 12 -15.42 1.90 29.71
C TRP A 12 -16.17 0.68 30.23
N ASP A 13 -15.97 0.28 31.50
CA ASP A 13 -16.78 -0.75 32.15
C ASP A 13 -18.25 -0.33 32.28
N LYS A 14 -18.53 0.96 32.55
CA LYS A 14 -19.91 1.49 32.55
C LYS A 14 -20.53 1.50 31.16
N VAL A 15 -19.75 1.81 30.13
CA VAL A 15 -20.18 1.71 28.72
C VAL A 15 -20.52 0.25 28.39
N ALA A 16 -19.63 -0.68 28.70
CA ALA A 16 -19.81 -2.11 28.45
C ALA A 16 -21.04 -2.69 29.17
N ALA A 17 -21.29 -2.26 30.41
CA ALA A 17 -22.45 -2.67 31.19
C ALA A 17 -23.79 -2.06 30.71
N GLY A 18 -23.80 -1.33 29.58
CA GLY A 18 -25.01 -0.68 29.06
C GLY A 18 -25.52 0.48 29.92
N LYS A 19 -24.76 0.90 30.94
CA LYS A 19 -25.11 2.04 31.82
C LYS A 19 -24.90 3.38 31.11
N ILE A 20 -24.16 3.38 30.01
CA ILE A 20 -24.01 4.50 29.08
C ILE A 20 -24.45 3.99 27.70
N SER A 21 -25.62 4.43 27.24
CA SER A 21 -26.14 4.05 25.92
C SER A 21 -25.23 4.58 24.81
N GLN A 22 -24.84 3.72 23.88
CA GLN A 22 -24.13 4.15 22.67
C GLN A 22 -25.11 4.86 21.73
N SER A 23 -24.80 6.11 21.41
CA SER A 23 -25.62 6.87 20.47
C SER A 23 -25.63 6.21 19.08
N ILE A 24 -26.67 6.50 18.30
CA ILE A 24 -26.78 6.02 16.91
C ILE A 24 -25.56 6.51 16.08
N PHE A 25 -25.04 7.70 16.38
CA PHE A 25 -23.83 8.25 15.75
C PHE A 25 -22.59 7.43 16.05
N SER A 26 -22.41 7.00 17.31
CA SER A 26 -21.28 6.15 17.72
C SER A 26 -21.28 4.82 16.96
N ARG A 27 -22.45 4.19 16.83
CA ARG A 27 -22.60 2.93 16.09
C ARG A 27 -22.34 3.11 14.59
N ALA A 28 -22.86 4.18 13.98
CA ALA A 28 -22.60 4.51 12.58
C ALA A 28 -21.11 4.77 12.32
N TYR A 29 -20.44 5.46 13.25
CA TYR A 29 -19.00 5.70 13.19
C TYR A 29 -18.19 4.41 13.27
N GLN A 30 -18.46 3.55 14.25
CA GLN A 30 -17.78 2.25 14.41
C GLN A 30 -18.00 1.34 13.20
N GLY A 31 -19.23 1.29 12.66
CA GLY A 31 -19.52 0.56 11.42
C GLY A 31 -18.68 1.07 10.24
N ARG A 32 -18.52 2.39 10.11
CA ARG A 32 -17.68 2.98 9.06
C ARG A 32 -16.19 2.68 9.27
N LEU A 33 -15.70 2.68 10.50
CA LEU A 33 -14.33 2.25 10.79
C LEU A 33 -14.12 0.79 10.40
N ALA A 34 -15.04 -0.11 10.76
CA ALA A 34 -14.97 -1.51 10.38
C ALA A 34 -14.88 -1.71 8.85
N GLU A 35 -15.62 -0.92 8.06
CA GLU A 35 -15.50 -0.90 6.59
C GLU A 35 -14.12 -0.42 6.13
N ILE A 36 -13.61 0.69 6.67
CA ILE A 36 -12.31 1.24 6.31
C ILE A 36 -11.18 0.26 6.63
N TYR A 37 -11.15 -0.28 7.85
CA TYR A 37 -10.16 -1.26 8.28
C TYR A 37 -10.29 -2.57 7.50
N GLY A 38 -11.50 -3.04 7.21
CA GLY A 38 -11.73 -4.22 6.35
C GLY A 38 -11.24 -4.06 4.91
N LEU A 39 -10.97 -2.82 4.45
CA LEU A 39 -10.35 -2.54 3.16
C LEU A 39 -8.84 -2.41 3.24
N LEU A 40 -8.33 -1.90 4.36
CA LEU A 40 -6.89 -1.75 4.60
C LEU A 40 -6.23 -3.06 5.02
N VAL A 41 -6.99 -3.98 5.62
CA VAL A 41 -6.53 -5.29 6.04
C VAL A 41 -7.00 -6.33 5.04
N SER A 42 -6.06 -7.08 4.45
CA SER A 42 -6.41 -8.22 3.60
C SER A 42 -6.96 -9.35 4.48
N PRO A 43 -8.00 -10.08 4.04
CA PRO A 43 -8.50 -11.22 4.80
C PRO A 43 -7.43 -12.28 5.04
N ALA A 44 -7.66 -13.16 6.03
CA ALA A 44 -6.79 -14.29 6.36
C ALA A 44 -5.36 -13.90 6.80
N GLN A 45 -5.16 -12.66 7.25
CA GLN A 45 -3.92 -12.21 7.89
C GLN A 45 -3.92 -12.49 9.40
N ARG A 46 -2.74 -12.49 10.02
CA ARG A 46 -2.58 -12.46 11.48
C ARG A 46 -2.74 -11.02 11.96
N VAL A 47 -3.79 -10.73 12.73
CA VAL A 47 -4.16 -9.37 13.12
C VAL A 47 -4.18 -9.21 14.63
N LEU A 48 -3.51 -8.18 15.12
CA LEU A 48 -3.58 -7.73 16.50
C LEU A 48 -4.37 -6.42 16.56
N GLU A 49 -5.36 -6.32 17.43
CA GLU A 49 -6.03 -5.05 17.76
C GLU A 49 -5.76 -4.70 19.23
N ILE A 50 -5.20 -3.52 19.47
CA ILE A 50 -5.00 -2.99 20.83
C ILE A 50 -6.07 -1.95 21.11
N GLY A 51 -6.74 -2.06 22.26
CA GLY A 51 -7.97 -1.31 22.55
C GLY A 51 -9.17 -1.86 21.79
N CYS A 52 -9.32 -3.19 21.74
CA CYS A 52 -10.27 -3.84 20.84
C CYS A 52 -11.75 -3.67 21.23
N GLY A 53 -12.04 -3.18 22.45
CA GLY A 53 -13.41 -3.05 22.93
C GLY A 53 -14.20 -4.36 22.82
N LEU A 54 -15.32 -4.33 22.09
CA LEU A 54 -16.17 -5.51 21.87
C LEU A 54 -15.66 -6.46 20.76
N GLY A 55 -14.52 -6.16 20.13
CA GLY A 55 -13.90 -7.00 19.11
C GLY A 55 -14.54 -6.94 17.71
N ASP A 56 -15.53 -6.07 17.50
CA ASP A 56 -16.25 -5.95 16.22
C ASP A 56 -15.35 -5.52 15.05
N LEU A 57 -14.39 -4.63 15.29
CA LEU A 57 -13.47 -4.17 14.26
C LEU A 57 -12.50 -5.29 13.86
N LEU A 58 -11.84 -5.95 14.83
CA LEU A 58 -11.03 -7.14 14.56
C LEU A 58 -11.81 -8.24 13.82
N ALA A 59 -13.07 -8.48 14.18
CA ALA A 59 -13.89 -9.44 13.46
C ALA A 59 -14.16 -9.02 12.00
N ALA A 60 -14.40 -7.74 11.75
CA ALA A 60 -14.64 -7.21 10.41
C ALA A 60 -13.43 -7.36 9.47
N THR A 61 -12.19 -7.41 9.99
CA THR A 61 -10.99 -7.67 9.18
C THR A 61 -10.87 -9.12 8.71
N ARG A 62 -11.69 -10.04 9.24
CA ARG A 62 -11.70 -11.48 8.89
C ARG A 62 -10.29 -12.10 8.95
N PRO A 63 -9.62 -12.03 10.12
CA PRO A 63 -8.26 -12.57 10.27
C PRO A 63 -8.26 -14.10 10.22
N ALA A 64 -7.14 -14.69 9.78
CA ALA A 64 -6.91 -16.13 9.96
C ALA A 64 -6.58 -16.45 11.43
N TYR A 65 -5.96 -15.50 12.11
CA TYR A 65 -5.67 -15.54 13.54
C TYR A 65 -5.75 -14.11 14.08
N GLY A 66 -6.73 -13.86 14.95
CA GLY A 66 -6.99 -12.54 15.53
C GLY A 66 -6.77 -12.54 17.03
N VAL A 67 -6.09 -11.50 17.53
CA VAL A 67 -5.89 -11.23 18.96
C VAL A 67 -6.37 -9.82 19.27
N GLY A 68 -7.32 -9.69 20.19
CA GLY A 68 -7.77 -8.41 20.75
C GLY A 68 -7.20 -8.21 22.15
N ILE A 69 -6.60 -7.04 22.41
CA ILE A 69 -6.16 -6.63 23.73
C ILE A 69 -7.03 -5.49 24.21
N ASP A 70 -7.55 -5.58 25.43
CA ASP A 70 -8.22 -4.46 26.10
C ASP A 70 -7.92 -4.49 27.61
N PHE A 71 -7.90 -3.33 28.26
CA PHE A 71 -7.68 -3.26 29.70
C PHE A 71 -8.96 -3.49 30.50
N SER A 72 -10.15 -3.43 29.90
CA SER A 72 -11.42 -3.67 30.58
C SER A 72 -11.74 -5.17 30.61
N PRO A 73 -11.83 -5.80 31.81
CA PRO A 73 -12.20 -7.20 31.93
C PRO A 73 -13.59 -7.50 31.34
N GLU A 74 -14.52 -6.55 31.50
CA GLU A 74 -15.89 -6.70 31.03
C GLU A 74 -15.98 -6.62 29.50
N LEU A 75 -15.23 -5.71 28.86
CA LEU A 75 -15.15 -5.66 27.40
C LEU A 75 -14.53 -6.93 26.82
N VAL A 76 -13.42 -7.41 27.41
CA VAL A 76 -12.78 -8.68 27.00
C VAL A 76 -13.75 -9.86 27.11
N ARG A 77 -14.49 -9.95 28.23
CA ARG A 77 -15.48 -11.01 28.44
C ARG A 77 -16.59 -10.97 27.39
N GLN A 78 -17.14 -9.78 27.10
CA GLN A 78 -18.19 -9.62 26.09
C GLN A 78 -17.67 -9.86 24.67
N ALA A 79 -16.47 -9.41 24.36
CA ALA A 79 -15.82 -9.65 23.08
C ALA A 79 -15.65 -11.16 22.81
N GLY A 80 -15.19 -11.91 23.81
CA GLY A 80 -15.08 -13.37 23.73
C GLY A 80 -16.42 -14.10 23.55
N GLN A 81 -17.50 -13.59 24.16
CA GLN A 81 -18.85 -14.14 23.96
C GLN A 81 -19.39 -13.84 22.55
N ARG A 82 -19.10 -12.64 22.04
CA ARG A 82 -19.62 -12.15 20.76
C ARG A 82 -18.86 -12.73 19.57
N HIS A 83 -17.55 -12.94 19.72
CA HIS A 83 -16.65 -13.44 18.69
C HIS A 83 -15.82 -14.61 19.20
N PRO A 84 -16.43 -15.78 19.50
CA PRO A 84 -15.75 -16.93 20.11
C PRO A 84 -14.63 -17.53 19.24
N GLN A 85 -14.57 -17.17 17.96
CA GLN A 85 -13.52 -17.57 17.02
C GLN A 85 -12.22 -16.73 17.14
N LEU A 86 -12.24 -15.64 17.92
CA LEU A 86 -11.09 -14.75 18.13
C LEU A 86 -10.52 -14.92 19.54
N ASN A 87 -9.27 -14.49 19.73
CA ASN A 87 -8.61 -14.53 21.02
C ASN A 87 -8.66 -13.15 21.66
N PHE A 88 -8.97 -13.08 22.95
CA PHE A 88 -9.00 -11.82 23.69
C PHE A 88 -8.15 -11.92 24.96
N VAL A 89 -7.36 -10.89 25.22
CA VAL A 89 -6.42 -10.82 26.34
C VAL A 89 -6.70 -9.55 27.14
N GLU A 90 -6.94 -9.71 28.45
CA GLU A 90 -6.98 -8.57 29.37
C GLU A 90 -5.54 -8.08 29.64
N ALA A 91 -5.18 -6.92 29.08
CA ALA A 91 -3.89 -6.29 29.34
C ALA A 91 -3.92 -4.79 29.01
N GLU A 92 -3.01 -4.02 29.62
CA GLU A 92 -2.83 -2.61 29.26
C GLU A 92 -1.88 -2.47 28.06
N ALA A 93 -2.13 -1.48 27.21
CA ALA A 93 -1.32 -1.19 26.03
C ALA A 93 0.17 -0.92 26.36
N HIS A 94 0.48 -0.51 27.60
CA HIS A 94 1.85 -0.22 28.05
C HIS A 94 2.61 -1.45 28.58
N THR A 95 1.90 -2.51 29.00
CA THR A 95 2.46 -3.59 29.82
C THR A 95 2.16 -5.00 29.29
N PHE A 96 1.36 -5.15 28.24
CA PHE A 96 1.06 -6.45 27.65
C PHE A 96 2.33 -7.17 27.17
N LYS A 97 2.27 -8.51 27.16
CA LYS A 97 3.36 -9.37 26.68
C LYS A 97 2.80 -10.42 25.74
N LEU A 98 3.23 -10.36 24.48
CA LEU A 98 2.99 -11.38 23.46
C LEU A 98 4.34 -11.80 22.88
N ASN A 99 4.52 -13.11 22.67
CA ASN A 99 5.74 -13.69 22.10
C ASN A 99 5.49 -14.18 20.67
N GLU A 100 4.78 -13.38 19.88
CA GLU A 100 4.39 -13.72 18.52
C GLU A 100 4.34 -12.47 17.64
N THR A 101 4.45 -12.67 16.33
CA THR A 101 4.39 -11.59 15.33
C THR A 101 3.08 -11.55 14.58
N PHE A 102 2.72 -10.38 14.09
CA PHE A 102 1.48 -10.12 13.35
C PHE A 102 1.75 -9.47 12.00
N ASP A 103 0.90 -9.77 11.01
CA ASP A 103 0.95 -9.11 9.71
C ASP A 103 0.40 -7.68 9.79
N VAL A 104 -0.61 -7.48 10.63
CA VAL A 104 -1.24 -6.18 10.86
C VAL A 104 -1.46 -5.95 12.36
N ILE A 105 -1.17 -4.74 12.82
CA ILE A 105 -1.46 -4.26 14.17
C ILE A 105 -2.35 -3.01 14.06
N ILE A 106 -3.46 -3.00 14.79
CA ILE A 106 -4.50 -1.97 14.76
C ILE A 106 -4.54 -1.23 16.09
N LEU A 107 -4.53 0.10 16.02
CA LEU A 107 -4.75 1.02 17.15
C LEU A 107 -5.88 1.99 16.78
N SER A 108 -7.12 1.51 16.84
CA SER A 108 -8.30 2.29 16.45
C SER A 108 -8.75 3.20 17.59
N ASP A 109 -8.73 4.52 17.38
CA ASP A 109 -9.09 5.56 18.37
C ASP A 109 -8.34 5.49 19.73
N LEU A 110 -7.34 4.62 19.84
CA LEU A 110 -6.66 4.34 21.11
C LEU A 110 -5.69 5.46 21.51
N VAL A 111 -4.94 6.02 20.56
CA VAL A 111 -3.83 6.95 20.82
C VAL A 111 -4.29 8.26 21.48
N ASN A 112 -5.55 8.64 21.29
CA ASN A 112 -6.15 9.79 21.96
C ASN A 112 -6.39 9.56 23.46
N ASP A 113 -6.40 8.31 23.93
CA ASP A 113 -6.72 7.92 25.30
C ASP A 113 -5.56 7.29 26.08
N LEU A 114 -4.38 7.14 25.47
CA LEU A 114 -3.20 6.59 26.14
C LEU A 114 -2.56 7.61 27.09
N TRP A 115 -2.10 7.16 28.26
CA TRP A 115 -1.30 7.99 29.16
C TRP A 115 0.05 8.40 28.53
N ASP A 116 0.71 7.43 27.90
CA ASP A 116 1.99 7.60 27.21
C ASP A 116 1.92 6.91 25.85
N VAL A 117 1.79 7.69 24.78
CA VAL A 117 1.62 7.18 23.42
C VAL A 117 2.93 6.56 22.92
N GLN A 118 4.09 7.16 23.25
CA GLN A 118 5.38 6.70 22.77
C GLN A 118 5.68 5.30 23.31
N THR A 119 5.56 5.11 24.62
CA THR A 119 5.81 3.80 25.25
C THR A 119 4.92 2.72 24.65
N ALA A 120 3.64 3.00 24.39
CA ALA A 120 2.73 2.03 23.76
C ALA A 120 3.14 1.68 22.33
N LEU A 121 3.63 2.66 21.54
CA LEU A 121 4.13 2.41 20.19
C LEU A 121 5.44 1.59 20.20
N GLU A 122 6.36 1.87 21.13
CA GLU A 122 7.61 1.11 21.28
C GLU A 122 7.36 -0.37 21.59
N ARG A 123 6.28 -0.68 22.33
CA ARG A 123 5.85 -2.07 22.62
C ARG A 123 5.44 -2.87 21.38
N LEU A 124 5.13 -2.21 20.27
CA LEU A 124 4.76 -2.90 19.03
C LEU A 124 5.97 -3.53 18.34
N ARG A 125 7.20 -3.03 18.59
CA ARG A 125 8.38 -3.43 17.82
C ARG A 125 8.68 -4.94 17.85
N PRO A 126 8.63 -5.64 19.00
CA PRO A 126 8.89 -7.08 19.06
C PRO A 126 7.83 -7.94 18.34
N LEU A 127 6.67 -7.37 18.05
CA LEU A 127 5.53 -8.04 17.39
C LEU A 127 5.57 -7.88 15.86
N CYS A 128 6.54 -7.13 15.35
CA CYS A 128 6.63 -6.74 13.96
C CYS A 128 7.68 -7.55 13.20
N THR A 129 7.29 -8.02 12.02
CA THR A 129 8.19 -8.37 10.91
C THR A 129 8.41 -7.13 10.03
N GLN A 130 9.39 -7.17 9.12
CA GLN A 130 9.61 -6.08 8.14
C GLN A 130 8.40 -5.79 7.22
N SER A 131 7.50 -6.77 7.08
CA SER A 131 6.25 -6.65 6.31
C SER A 131 5.04 -6.24 7.15
N THR A 132 5.18 -6.09 8.47
CA THR A 132 4.05 -5.74 9.34
C THR A 132 3.53 -4.34 9.01
N ARG A 133 2.19 -4.19 9.02
CA ARG A 133 1.51 -2.90 8.90
C ARG A 133 0.93 -2.48 10.23
N ILE A 134 1.15 -1.23 10.60
CA ILE A 134 0.52 -0.62 11.76
C ILE A 134 -0.50 0.38 11.23
N ILE A 135 -1.77 0.15 11.54
CA ILE A 135 -2.89 1.00 11.12
C ILE A 135 -3.44 1.67 12.36
N LEU A 136 -3.45 3.00 12.35
CA LEU A 136 -3.91 3.80 13.47
C LEU A 136 -4.83 4.88 12.96
N ASN A 137 -5.79 5.30 13.77
CA ASN A 137 -6.53 6.51 13.49
C ASN A 137 -6.68 7.39 14.71
N LEU A 138 -6.80 8.69 14.45
CA LEU A 138 -6.99 9.73 15.45
C LEU A 138 -8.06 10.72 15.02
N HIS A 139 -8.77 11.26 16.01
CA HIS A 139 -9.81 12.26 15.79
C HIS A 139 -9.22 13.64 15.48
N SER A 140 -9.78 14.30 14.47
CA SER A 140 -9.62 15.71 14.22
C SER A 140 -10.34 16.51 15.30
N ARG A 141 -9.58 17.34 16.02
CA ARG A 141 -10.15 18.22 17.05
C ARG A 141 -10.92 19.41 16.51
N LEU A 142 -10.95 19.60 15.19
CA LEU A 142 -11.77 20.64 14.55
C LEU A 142 -13.25 20.55 14.97
N HIS A 143 -13.73 19.33 15.28
CA HIS A 143 -15.11 19.08 15.65
C HIS A 143 -15.37 19.11 17.17
N GLN A 144 -14.34 19.33 17.99
CA GLN A 144 -14.48 19.32 19.45
C GLN A 144 -15.50 20.35 19.97
N PRO A 145 -15.58 21.59 19.44
CA PRO A 145 -16.63 22.54 19.85
C PRO A 145 -18.04 22.03 19.54
N ALA A 146 -18.24 21.42 18.36
CA ALA A 146 -19.53 20.86 17.96
C ALA A 146 -19.94 19.67 18.85
N LEU A 147 -18.99 18.82 19.23
CA LEU A 147 -19.21 17.76 20.23
C LEU A 147 -19.55 18.31 21.60
N GLY A 148 -18.85 19.35 22.04
CA GLY A 148 -19.11 20.02 23.31
C GLY A 148 -20.53 20.55 23.38
N LEU A 149 -21.00 21.18 22.29
CA LEU A 149 -22.39 21.63 22.15
C LEU A 149 -23.37 20.47 22.16
N ALA A 150 -23.13 19.41 21.37
CA ALA A 150 -24.00 18.24 21.34
C ALA A 150 -24.11 17.55 22.72
N ALA A 151 -22.99 17.44 23.44
CA ALA A 151 -22.97 16.90 24.80
C ALA A 151 -23.65 17.83 25.82
N GLY A 152 -23.50 19.16 25.65
CA GLY A 152 -24.22 20.16 26.45
C GLY A 152 -25.73 20.11 26.26
N LEU A 153 -26.19 19.75 25.05
CA LEU A 153 -27.60 19.54 24.70
C LEU A 153 -28.12 18.13 25.02
N GLY A 154 -27.30 17.24 25.59
CA GLY A 154 -27.68 15.86 25.91
C GLY A 154 -27.80 14.93 24.69
N LEU A 155 -27.35 15.37 23.52
CA LEU A 155 -27.40 14.61 22.26
C LEU A 155 -26.20 13.66 22.07
N ALA A 156 -25.15 13.83 22.88
CA ALA A 156 -23.95 12.99 22.89
C ALA A 156 -23.45 12.77 24.33
N ASN A 157 -22.77 11.65 24.57
CA ASN A 157 -22.16 11.37 25.86
C ASN A 157 -20.96 12.29 26.09
N ARG A 158 -20.73 12.73 27.34
CA ARG A 158 -19.50 13.44 27.72
C ARG A 158 -18.33 12.45 27.67
N THR A 159 -17.34 12.73 26.83
CA THR A 159 -16.10 11.96 26.75
C THR A 159 -15.12 12.40 27.83
N LEU A 160 -14.20 11.50 28.20
CA LEU A 160 -13.09 11.85 29.08
C LEU A 160 -12.11 12.81 28.39
N PRO A 161 -11.33 13.60 29.14
CA PRO A 161 -10.26 14.41 28.56
C PRO A 161 -9.24 13.54 27.82
N GLN A 162 -9.12 13.76 26.51
CA GLN A 162 -8.21 13.03 25.61
C GLN A 162 -6.92 13.83 25.33
N ASN A 163 -5.91 13.17 24.77
CA ASN A 163 -4.68 13.78 24.26
C ASN A 163 -4.95 14.62 23.01
N TRP A 164 -4.33 15.79 22.93
CA TRP A 164 -4.36 16.63 21.73
C TRP A 164 -3.17 16.28 20.84
N LEU A 165 -3.42 15.44 19.84
CA LEU A 165 -2.42 14.98 18.88
C LEU A 165 -2.85 15.41 17.48
N THR A 166 -1.90 15.94 16.71
CA THR A 166 -2.02 16.07 15.26
C THR A 166 -1.47 14.82 14.55
N THR A 167 -1.71 14.70 13.25
CA THR A 167 -1.09 13.64 12.44
C THR A 167 0.43 13.77 12.45
N GLN A 168 0.97 15.00 12.51
CA GLN A 168 2.40 15.25 12.57
C GLN A 168 3.01 14.78 13.90
N ASP A 169 2.31 15.00 15.02
CA ASP A 169 2.77 14.53 16.33
C ASP A 169 2.82 13.00 16.36
N LEU A 170 1.78 12.34 15.85
CA LEU A 170 1.74 10.88 15.79
C LEU A 170 2.81 10.31 14.85
N GLU A 171 3.07 10.96 13.72
CA GLU A 171 4.17 10.59 12.83
C GLU A 171 5.54 10.70 13.50
N ASN A 172 5.76 11.78 14.28
CA ASN A 172 6.99 11.94 15.05
C ASN A 172 7.13 10.85 16.11
N LEU A 173 6.06 10.52 16.84
CA LEU A 173 6.06 9.46 17.85
C LEU A 173 6.29 8.07 17.23
N LEU A 174 5.68 7.79 16.09
CA LEU A 174 5.94 6.58 15.30
C LEU A 174 7.40 6.51 14.85
N TYR A 175 7.96 7.64 14.39
CA TYR A 175 9.36 7.73 13.99
C TYR A 175 10.30 7.42 15.16
N LEU A 176 10.05 7.99 16.34
CA LEU A 176 10.81 7.71 17.56
C LEU A 176 10.70 6.24 18.00
N ALA A 177 9.54 5.62 17.81
CA ALA A 177 9.32 4.20 18.08
C ALA A 177 9.87 3.25 17.00
N GLY A 178 10.58 3.77 15.99
CA GLY A 178 11.22 2.98 14.94
C GLY A 178 10.28 2.57 13.80
N PHE A 179 9.21 3.34 13.57
CA PHE A 179 8.27 3.15 12.46
C PHE A 179 8.33 4.31 11.46
N GLU A 180 7.85 4.08 10.24
CA GLU A 180 7.69 5.11 9.23
C GLU A 180 6.26 5.09 8.70
N VAL A 181 5.66 6.27 8.56
CA VAL A 181 4.35 6.44 7.92
C VAL A 181 4.56 6.64 6.43
N PHE A 182 3.87 5.85 5.61
CA PHE A 182 3.98 5.94 4.15
C PHE A 182 2.65 6.22 3.45
N LYS A 183 1.53 6.08 4.16
CA LYS A 183 0.20 6.32 3.61
C LYS A 183 -0.68 7.03 4.64
N ARG A 184 -1.42 8.04 4.15
CA ARG A 184 -2.31 8.88 4.94
C ARG A 184 -3.68 8.91 4.27
N GLN A 185 -4.73 8.77 5.04
CA GLN A 185 -6.10 8.87 4.57
C GLN A 185 -6.91 9.73 5.53
N LYS A 186 -7.83 10.49 4.96
CA LYS A 186 -8.77 11.34 5.68
C LYS A 186 -10.16 10.78 5.44
N GLU A 187 -10.85 10.48 6.52
CA GLU A 187 -12.00 9.61 6.53
C GLU A 187 -13.11 10.18 7.42
N VAL A 188 -14.34 9.78 7.15
CA VAL A 188 -15.54 10.15 7.92
C VAL A 188 -15.76 11.66 7.97
N LEU A 189 -16.53 12.21 7.02
CA LEU A 189 -16.95 13.61 7.06
C LEU A 189 -18.09 13.85 8.06
N LEU A 190 -19.10 12.97 8.04
CA LEU A 190 -20.28 13.07 8.91
C LEU A 190 -20.69 11.67 9.40
N PRO A 191 -20.64 11.38 10.71
CA PRO A 191 -21.06 10.10 11.27
C PRO A 191 -22.60 10.02 11.43
N LEU A 192 -23.35 10.46 10.41
CA LEU A 192 -24.82 10.47 10.42
C LEU A 192 -25.39 9.15 9.88
N PRO A 193 -26.37 8.52 10.56
CA PRO A 193 -27.10 7.39 9.99
C PRO A 193 -27.87 7.82 8.72
N LEU A 194 -28.05 6.91 7.77
CA LEU A 194 -28.81 7.06 6.49
C LEU A 194 -28.19 8.00 5.45
N VAL A 195 -27.74 9.20 5.82
CA VAL A 195 -27.12 10.15 4.88
C VAL A 195 -25.60 10.08 4.88
N GLY A 196 -24.99 9.68 6.00
CA GLY A 196 -23.52 9.60 6.14
C GLY A 196 -22.87 8.67 5.12
N GLY A 197 -23.58 7.68 4.59
CA GLY A 197 -23.09 6.80 3.52
C GLY A 197 -22.60 7.57 2.30
N PHE A 198 -23.42 8.47 1.72
CA PHE A 198 -23.01 9.26 0.56
C PHE A 198 -21.89 10.25 0.89
N PHE A 199 -21.99 10.96 2.03
CA PHE A 199 -21.01 11.96 2.44
C PHE A 199 -19.63 11.33 2.75
N ASN A 200 -19.60 10.21 3.46
CA ASN A 200 -18.35 9.52 3.84
C ASN A 200 -17.76 8.73 2.69
N LYS A 201 -18.60 8.18 1.81
CA LYS A 201 -18.16 7.44 0.63
C LYS A 201 -17.59 8.37 -0.41
N PHE A 202 -18.28 9.45 -0.77
CA PHE A 202 -17.93 10.34 -1.88
C PHE A 202 -17.31 11.65 -1.43
N LEU A 203 -18.04 12.47 -0.66
CA LEU A 203 -17.60 13.84 -0.37
C LEU A 203 -16.33 13.89 0.47
N ALA A 204 -16.21 13.05 1.50
CA ALA A 204 -15.04 12.96 2.36
C ALA A 204 -13.72 12.70 1.59
N LYS A 205 -13.83 12.11 0.40
CA LYS A 205 -12.68 11.77 -0.44
C LYS A 205 -12.27 12.91 -1.37
N LEU A 206 -13.12 13.91 -1.59
CA LEU A 206 -12.80 14.99 -2.51
C LEU A 206 -11.87 16.00 -1.82
N PRO A 207 -10.82 16.51 -2.50
CA PRO A 207 -9.84 17.42 -1.92
C PRO A 207 -10.42 18.64 -1.20
N LEU A 208 -11.60 19.12 -1.63
CA LEU A 208 -12.30 20.24 -1.02
C LEU A 208 -12.83 19.94 0.40
N PHE A 209 -13.24 18.70 0.68
CA PHE A 209 -13.83 18.31 1.97
C PHE A 209 -12.87 17.52 2.86
N GLU A 210 -11.72 17.10 2.35
CA GLU A 210 -10.69 16.40 3.11
C GLU A 210 -10.24 17.17 4.37
N GLY A 211 -10.31 18.51 4.37
CA GLY A 211 -9.99 19.31 5.56
C GLY A 211 -11.03 19.21 6.70
N LEU A 212 -12.25 18.76 6.39
CA LEU A 212 -13.40 18.72 7.29
C LEU A 212 -13.67 17.31 7.84
N THR A 213 -12.82 16.34 7.51
CA THR A 213 -13.00 14.95 7.95
C THR A 213 -12.67 14.78 9.42
N TRP A 214 -13.46 13.95 10.08
CA TRP A 214 -13.35 13.64 11.49
C TRP A 214 -12.16 12.77 11.84
N THR A 215 -11.82 11.77 11.02
CA THR A 215 -10.77 10.81 11.38
C THR A 215 -9.65 10.81 10.37
N ASN A 216 -8.42 10.82 10.88
CA ASN A 216 -7.22 10.66 10.07
C ASN A 216 -6.73 9.24 10.30
N VAL A 217 -6.53 8.48 9.22
CA VAL A 217 -6.00 7.12 9.25
C VAL A 217 -4.57 7.17 8.72
N LEU A 218 -3.64 6.62 9.50
CA LEU A 218 -2.25 6.46 9.12
C LEU A 218 -1.94 4.97 8.93
N VAL A 219 -1.17 4.66 7.90
CA VAL A 219 -0.56 3.34 7.73
C VAL A 219 0.94 3.50 7.83
N ALA A 220 1.49 2.81 8.81
CA ALA A 220 2.90 2.77 9.13
C ALA A 220 3.48 1.36 8.96
N ARG A 221 4.80 1.30 8.92
CA ARG A 221 5.56 0.05 8.91
C ARG A 221 6.85 0.21 9.73
N PRO A 222 7.50 -0.89 10.16
CA PRO A 222 8.85 -0.84 10.68
C PRO A 222 9.79 -0.04 9.77
N GLN A 223 10.62 0.82 10.37
CA GLN A 223 11.69 1.49 9.63
C GLN A 223 12.62 0.47 8.97
N ALA A 224 13.10 0.88 7.80
CA ALA A 224 13.96 0.11 6.93
C ALA A 224 15.16 -0.47 7.70
N GLN A 225 15.34 -1.79 7.58
CA GLN A 225 16.57 -2.46 7.95
C GLN A 225 17.14 -3.11 6.68
N PRO A 226 18.45 -2.97 6.41
CA PRO A 226 19.06 -3.62 5.27
C PRO A 226 18.82 -5.13 5.31
N ALA A 227 18.52 -5.73 4.15
CA ALA A 227 18.50 -7.19 4.03
C ALA A 227 19.86 -7.76 4.45
N GLN A 228 19.84 -8.82 5.27
CA GLN A 228 21.07 -9.50 5.71
C GLN A 228 21.70 -10.32 4.58
N GLU A 229 20.87 -10.82 3.66
CA GLU A 229 21.29 -11.62 2.50
C GLU A 229 21.08 -10.86 1.20
N LYS A 230 21.90 -11.16 0.20
CA LYS A 230 21.77 -10.60 -1.15
C LYS A 230 20.80 -11.47 -1.96
N PRO A 231 19.55 -11.04 -2.24
CA PRO A 231 18.60 -11.85 -3.00
C PRO A 231 19.06 -12.08 -4.44
N ILE A 232 18.55 -13.13 -5.07
CA ILE A 232 18.74 -13.37 -6.50
C ILE A 232 17.82 -12.43 -7.29
N VAL A 233 18.33 -11.86 -8.40
CA VAL A 233 17.61 -10.87 -9.20
C VAL A 233 17.21 -11.46 -10.55
N SER A 234 15.94 -11.32 -10.90
CA SER A 234 15.38 -11.66 -12.21
C SER A 234 15.05 -10.41 -13.01
N VAL A 235 15.78 -10.20 -14.11
CA VAL A 235 15.51 -9.12 -15.05
C VAL A 235 14.64 -9.65 -16.18
N ILE A 236 13.37 -9.25 -16.18
CA ILE A 236 12.38 -9.64 -17.17
C ILE A 236 12.42 -8.65 -18.33
N ILE A 237 12.65 -9.18 -19.53
CA ILE A 237 12.82 -8.39 -20.75
C ILE A 237 11.74 -8.79 -21.76
N PRO A 238 10.57 -8.12 -21.76
CA PRO A 238 9.59 -8.28 -22.81
C PRO A 238 10.12 -7.66 -24.11
N ALA A 239 10.23 -8.45 -25.17
CA ALA A 239 10.82 -8.05 -26.44
C ALA A 239 9.86 -8.29 -27.62
N ARG A 240 9.63 -7.24 -28.42
CA ARG A 240 8.83 -7.34 -29.65
C ARG A 240 9.33 -6.34 -30.70
N ASN A 241 9.87 -6.86 -31.79
CA ASN A 241 10.51 -6.04 -32.83
C ASN A 241 11.70 -5.19 -32.31
N GLU A 242 12.57 -5.82 -31.52
CA GLU A 242 13.68 -5.15 -30.82
C GLU A 242 15.02 -5.86 -31.06
N ALA A 243 15.17 -6.57 -32.20
CA ALA A 243 16.37 -7.34 -32.53
C ALA A 243 17.67 -6.52 -32.39
N GLY A 244 17.65 -5.25 -32.79
CA GLY A 244 18.81 -4.35 -32.74
C GLY A 244 19.29 -3.98 -31.33
N ASN A 245 18.49 -4.20 -30.29
CA ASN A 245 18.80 -3.81 -28.90
C ASN A 245 19.28 -4.98 -28.03
N VAL A 246 19.20 -6.22 -28.53
CA VAL A 246 19.47 -7.44 -27.75
C VAL A 246 20.90 -7.48 -27.23
N GLU A 247 21.89 -7.23 -28.08
CA GLU A 247 23.32 -7.27 -27.70
C GLU A 247 23.66 -6.20 -26.64
N ALA A 248 22.99 -5.05 -26.72
CA ALA A 248 23.18 -3.96 -25.78
C ALA A 248 22.69 -4.33 -24.36
N VAL A 249 21.77 -5.28 -24.23
CA VAL A 249 21.38 -5.82 -22.91
C VAL A 249 22.57 -6.48 -22.24
N PHE A 250 23.23 -7.42 -22.92
CA PHE A 250 24.33 -8.21 -22.33
C PHE A 250 25.56 -7.37 -21.99
N SER A 251 25.89 -6.39 -22.84
CA SER A 251 27.05 -5.52 -22.64
C SER A 251 26.84 -4.45 -21.56
N ARG A 252 25.59 -4.06 -21.27
CA ARG A 252 25.28 -2.93 -20.38
C ARG A 252 24.62 -3.32 -19.07
N LEU A 253 24.00 -4.49 -18.98
CA LEU A 253 23.30 -4.93 -17.78
C LEU A 253 24.29 -5.21 -16.64
N PRO A 254 24.23 -4.46 -15.52
CA PRO A 254 25.09 -4.74 -14.38
C PRO A 254 24.62 -5.98 -13.63
N ARG A 255 25.57 -6.71 -13.03
CA ARG A 255 25.28 -7.78 -12.08
C ARG A 255 24.79 -7.18 -10.76
N MET A 256 23.75 -7.78 -10.21
CA MET A 256 23.06 -7.39 -8.97
C MET A 256 22.76 -8.64 -8.14
N GLY A 257 22.59 -8.46 -6.83
CA GLY A 257 22.24 -9.57 -5.95
C GLY A 257 23.35 -10.60 -5.74
N ALA A 258 22.97 -11.79 -5.29
CA ALA A 258 23.87 -12.95 -5.27
C ALA A 258 24.07 -13.54 -6.68
N GLU A 259 23.03 -13.48 -7.50
CA GLU A 259 23.04 -13.89 -8.91
C GLU A 259 22.06 -12.99 -9.68
N THR A 260 22.35 -12.75 -10.95
CA THR A 260 21.43 -12.07 -11.88
C THR A 260 21.06 -13.01 -13.01
N GLU A 261 19.78 -13.29 -13.13
CA GLU A 261 19.21 -14.00 -14.27
C GLU A 261 18.50 -13.02 -15.22
N ILE A 262 18.56 -13.34 -16.51
CA ILE A 262 17.87 -12.61 -17.58
C ILE A 262 16.76 -13.52 -18.13
N VAL A 263 15.53 -13.02 -18.15
CA VAL A 263 14.37 -13.76 -18.69
C VAL A 263 13.81 -12.96 -19.85
N PHE A 264 14.18 -13.36 -21.06
CA PHE A 264 13.59 -12.81 -22.28
C PHE A 264 12.23 -13.44 -22.55
N VAL A 265 11.26 -12.60 -22.88
CA VAL A 265 9.93 -13.04 -23.30
C VAL A 265 9.58 -12.38 -24.62
N GLU A 266 9.58 -13.17 -25.68
CA GLU A 266 9.32 -12.71 -27.04
C GLU A 266 7.81 -12.61 -27.32
N GLY A 267 7.42 -11.52 -27.98
CA GLY A 267 6.04 -11.09 -28.12
C GLY A 267 5.49 -10.95 -29.53
N HIS A 268 5.42 -12.03 -30.32
CA HIS A 268 4.85 -12.02 -31.68
C HIS A 268 5.48 -10.95 -32.58
N SER A 269 6.81 -11.00 -32.65
CA SER A 269 7.65 -10.15 -33.50
C SER A 269 7.44 -10.48 -34.97
N LYS A 270 7.68 -9.49 -35.83
CA LYS A 270 7.67 -9.60 -37.29
C LYS A 270 9.07 -9.56 -37.89
N ASP A 271 10.06 -9.16 -37.09
CA ASP A 271 11.48 -9.23 -37.40
C ASP A 271 12.10 -10.51 -36.80
N ASP A 272 13.43 -10.61 -36.83
CA ASP A 272 14.24 -11.72 -36.32
C ASP A 272 14.60 -11.57 -34.83
N THR A 273 13.76 -10.90 -34.03
CA THR A 273 13.99 -10.69 -32.59
C THR A 273 14.22 -12.02 -31.85
N TYR A 274 13.43 -13.07 -32.12
CA TYR A 274 13.54 -14.34 -31.41
C TYR A 274 14.88 -15.03 -31.67
N GLU A 275 15.25 -15.15 -32.96
CA GLU A 275 16.48 -15.77 -33.42
C GLU A 275 17.70 -14.98 -32.92
N THR A 276 17.60 -13.65 -32.88
CA THR A 276 18.66 -12.77 -32.37
C THR A 276 18.87 -12.99 -30.88
N ILE A 277 17.80 -13.06 -30.06
CA ILE A 277 17.92 -13.37 -28.63
C ILE A 277 18.53 -14.76 -28.43
N GLN A 278 18.09 -15.77 -29.19
CA GLN A 278 18.63 -17.12 -29.08
C GLN A 278 20.15 -17.16 -29.36
N LYS A 279 20.60 -16.47 -30.40
CA LYS A 279 22.04 -16.37 -30.74
C LYS A 279 22.82 -15.62 -29.67
N ALA A 280 22.29 -14.49 -29.18
CA ALA A 280 22.94 -13.70 -28.14
C ALA A 280 23.09 -14.50 -26.82
N ILE A 281 22.07 -15.26 -26.41
CA ILE A 281 22.16 -16.15 -25.24
C ILE A 281 23.28 -17.17 -25.41
N ALA A 282 23.41 -17.78 -26.59
CA ALA A 282 24.48 -18.75 -26.85
C ALA A 282 25.88 -18.12 -26.86
N ALA A 283 25.99 -16.85 -27.28
CA ALA A 283 27.24 -16.09 -27.27
C ALA A 283 27.66 -15.63 -25.87
N HIS A 284 26.74 -15.61 -24.90
CA HIS A 284 26.94 -15.12 -23.54
C HIS A 284 26.66 -16.19 -22.45
N PRO A 285 27.39 -17.32 -22.44
CA PRO A 285 27.17 -18.42 -21.50
C PRO A 285 27.44 -18.05 -20.04
N GLU A 286 28.12 -16.94 -19.77
CA GLU A 286 28.34 -16.40 -18.43
C GLU A 286 27.04 -15.85 -17.79
N TRP A 287 26.00 -15.61 -18.57
CA TRP A 287 24.70 -15.16 -18.08
C TRP A 287 23.72 -16.33 -17.94
N LYS A 288 23.04 -16.38 -16.79
CA LYS A 288 21.90 -17.27 -16.60
C LYS A 288 20.71 -16.69 -17.35
N CYS A 289 20.42 -17.26 -18.52
CA CYS A 289 19.41 -16.74 -19.43
C CYS A 289 18.28 -17.74 -19.65
N GLN A 290 17.08 -17.22 -19.82
CA GLN A 290 15.92 -17.96 -20.31
C GLN A 290 15.29 -17.21 -21.48
N LEU A 291 14.76 -17.96 -22.45
CA LEU A 291 14.02 -17.43 -23.58
C LEU A 291 12.68 -18.14 -23.69
N HIS A 292 11.59 -17.38 -23.60
CA HIS A 292 10.22 -17.85 -23.73
C HIS A 292 9.48 -17.10 -24.84
N LYS A 293 8.46 -17.74 -25.41
CA LYS A 293 7.50 -17.07 -26.32
C LYS A 293 6.18 -16.88 -25.60
N GLN A 294 5.63 -15.67 -25.63
CA GLN A 294 4.34 -15.40 -25.04
C GLN A 294 3.21 -16.02 -25.87
N SER A 295 2.18 -16.57 -25.21
CA SER A 295 0.98 -17.10 -25.90
C SER A 295 -0.11 -16.03 -26.05
N GLY A 296 -0.20 -15.09 -25.11
CA GLY A 296 -1.20 -14.04 -25.11
C GLY A 296 -0.75 -12.79 -25.87
N LYS A 297 -1.39 -11.66 -25.57
CA LYS A 297 -1.18 -10.39 -26.28
C LYS A 297 -0.81 -9.27 -25.32
N GLY A 298 0.03 -8.35 -25.79
CA GLY A 298 0.45 -7.17 -25.04
C GLY A 298 1.64 -7.43 -24.12
N LYS A 299 2.19 -6.33 -23.58
CA LYS A 299 3.35 -6.36 -22.67
C LYS A 299 3.00 -7.02 -21.33
N ALA A 300 1.77 -6.82 -20.85
CA ALA A 300 1.33 -7.42 -19.60
C ALA A 300 1.48 -8.95 -19.60
N ASP A 301 1.08 -9.61 -20.69
CA ASP A 301 1.21 -11.07 -20.85
C ASP A 301 2.67 -11.52 -20.82
N ALA A 302 3.54 -10.82 -21.55
CA ALA A 302 4.98 -11.09 -21.58
C ALA A 302 5.60 -11.01 -20.18
N VAL A 303 5.31 -9.92 -19.45
CA VAL A 303 5.83 -9.70 -18.10
C VAL A 303 5.30 -10.76 -17.13
N ARG A 304 4.00 -11.10 -17.20
CA ARG A 304 3.39 -12.15 -16.37
C ARG A 304 4.04 -13.52 -16.62
N LEU A 305 4.29 -13.87 -17.88
CA LEU A 305 5.00 -15.10 -18.23
C LEU A 305 6.44 -15.07 -17.70
N GLY A 306 7.14 -13.95 -17.86
CA GLY A 306 8.49 -13.76 -17.34
C GLY A 306 8.56 -13.93 -15.82
N TYR A 307 7.66 -13.30 -15.08
CA TYR A 307 7.56 -13.48 -13.63
C TYR A 307 7.24 -14.92 -13.22
N ALA A 308 6.40 -15.63 -13.97
CA ALA A 308 6.11 -17.03 -13.71
C ALA A 308 7.30 -17.99 -13.98
N LYS A 309 8.24 -17.59 -14.84
CA LYS A 309 9.42 -18.38 -15.22
C LYS A 309 10.71 -17.99 -14.48
N ALA A 310 10.72 -16.81 -13.89
CA ALA A 310 11.82 -16.34 -13.07
C ALA A 310 12.15 -17.32 -11.93
N SER A 311 13.40 -17.40 -11.51
CA SER A 311 13.89 -18.10 -10.31
C SER A 311 14.38 -17.19 -9.17
N GLY A 312 14.59 -15.89 -9.42
CA GLY A 312 15.05 -14.93 -8.41
C GLY A 312 14.00 -14.36 -7.45
N ASP A 313 14.44 -13.89 -6.28
CA ASP A 313 13.59 -13.31 -5.24
C ASP A 313 13.12 -11.89 -5.57
N VAL A 314 13.94 -11.14 -6.31
CA VAL A 314 13.64 -9.79 -6.78
C VAL A 314 13.29 -9.83 -8.25
N LEU A 315 12.13 -9.28 -8.60
CA LEU A 315 11.65 -9.20 -9.97
C LEU A 315 11.80 -7.77 -10.49
N MET A 316 12.44 -7.61 -11.64
CA MET A 316 12.64 -6.32 -12.30
C MET A 316 12.15 -6.38 -13.75
N ILE A 317 11.56 -5.28 -14.23
CA ILE A 317 11.23 -5.12 -15.65
C ILE A 317 12.26 -4.20 -16.30
N LEU A 318 12.87 -4.66 -17.40
CA LEU A 318 13.66 -3.84 -18.30
C LEU A 318 13.04 -3.91 -19.70
N ASP A 319 12.59 -2.78 -20.23
CA ASP A 319 12.07 -2.73 -21.59
C ASP A 319 13.20 -2.98 -22.60
N ALA A 320 12.94 -3.85 -23.59
CA ALA A 320 13.94 -4.25 -24.59
C ALA A 320 14.44 -3.11 -25.49
N ASP A 321 13.76 -1.96 -25.49
CA ASP A 321 14.18 -0.77 -26.23
C ASP A 321 15.23 0.09 -25.51
N LEU A 322 15.59 -0.29 -24.28
CA LEU A 322 16.61 0.36 -23.45
C LEU A 322 16.40 1.86 -23.23
N THR A 323 15.15 2.34 -23.35
CA THR A 323 14.77 3.73 -23.03
C THR A 323 14.99 4.05 -21.55
N VAL A 324 14.93 3.01 -20.70
CA VAL A 324 15.55 2.98 -19.37
C VAL A 324 16.89 2.27 -19.50
N ARG A 325 17.95 2.98 -19.11
CA ARG A 325 19.32 2.47 -19.13
C ARG A 325 19.47 1.28 -18.16
N PRO A 326 20.03 0.13 -18.60
CA PRO A 326 20.33 -1.00 -17.71
C PRO A 326 21.18 -0.62 -16.49
N GLU A 327 22.06 0.38 -16.65
CA GLU A 327 22.94 0.90 -15.61
C GLU A 327 22.18 1.59 -14.46
N GLU A 328 20.90 1.90 -14.62
CA GLU A 328 20.06 2.45 -13.54
C GLU A 328 19.50 1.36 -12.63
N LEU A 329 19.39 0.10 -13.08
CA LEU A 329 18.76 -0.99 -12.32
C LEU A 329 19.38 -1.23 -10.93
N PRO A 330 20.70 -1.10 -10.71
CA PRO A 330 21.28 -1.21 -9.37
C PRO A 330 20.67 -0.22 -8.36
N ARG A 331 20.25 0.97 -8.80
CA ARG A 331 19.61 1.94 -7.89
C ARG A 331 18.21 1.47 -7.46
N PHE A 332 17.48 0.79 -8.35
CA PHE A 332 16.20 0.17 -8.01
C PHE A 332 16.39 -1.01 -7.05
N TYR A 333 17.38 -1.86 -7.34
CA TYR A 333 17.78 -2.97 -6.48
C TYR A 333 18.08 -2.47 -5.06
N GLU A 334 18.99 -1.51 -4.92
CA GLU A 334 19.40 -0.95 -3.63
C GLU A 334 18.23 -0.31 -2.89
N ALA A 335 17.32 0.38 -3.57
CA ALA A 335 16.13 0.95 -2.95
C ALA A 335 15.20 -0.13 -2.36
N LEU A 336 15.06 -1.28 -3.03
CA LEU A 336 14.26 -2.40 -2.54
C LEU A 336 14.96 -3.14 -1.39
N VAL A 337 16.23 -3.56 -1.56
CA VAL A 337 16.93 -4.41 -0.57
C VAL A 337 17.35 -3.65 0.68
N SER A 338 17.54 -2.33 0.60
CA SER A 338 17.74 -1.48 1.79
C SER A 338 16.46 -1.25 2.59
N GLY A 339 15.31 -1.77 2.13
CA GLY A 339 14.02 -1.66 2.81
C GLY A 339 13.33 -0.29 2.66
N LYS A 340 13.87 0.62 1.83
CA LYS A 340 13.33 1.97 1.64
C LYS A 340 11.96 1.99 0.96
N GLY A 341 11.66 0.95 0.17
CA GLY A 341 10.35 0.72 -0.44
C GLY A 341 10.12 -0.78 -0.66
N GLU A 342 8.88 -1.14 -0.99
CA GLU A 342 8.47 -2.52 -1.30
C GLU A 342 8.01 -2.66 -2.77
N PHE A 343 7.68 -1.53 -3.40
CA PHE A 343 7.44 -1.43 -4.83
C PHE A 343 8.17 -0.19 -5.38
N ILE A 344 9.26 -0.41 -6.12
CA ILE A 344 10.06 0.68 -6.67
C ILE A 344 9.57 0.97 -8.10
N ASN A 345 9.11 2.20 -8.30
CA ASN A 345 8.51 2.67 -9.53
C ASN A 345 9.46 3.63 -10.26
N GLY A 346 9.79 3.34 -11.52
CA GLY A 346 10.57 4.28 -12.33
C GLY A 346 9.78 5.55 -12.64
N VAL A 347 10.45 6.71 -12.63
CA VAL A 347 9.81 7.99 -12.96
C VAL A 347 10.61 8.75 -14.00
N ARG A 348 9.99 8.98 -15.15
CA ARG A 348 10.59 9.71 -16.27
C ARG A 348 10.38 11.23 -16.20
N LEU A 349 9.46 11.66 -15.34
CA LEU A 349 8.88 13.01 -15.36
C LEU A 349 9.53 14.01 -14.38
N VAL A 350 10.59 13.59 -13.68
CA VAL A 350 11.28 14.43 -12.69
C VAL A 350 12.44 15.20 -13.33
N TYR A 351 13.27 14.54 -14.14
CA TYR A 351 14.36 15.20 -14.84
C TYR A 351 13.89 15.75 -16.19
N PRO A 352 14.52 16.83 -16.71
CA PRO A 352 14.26 17.30 -18.06
C PRO A 352 14.48 16.15 -19.05
N MET A 353 13.47 15.89 -19.87
CA MET A 353 13.59 14.96 -21.00
C MET A 353 14.35 15.66 -22.12
N GLN A 354 15.09 14.88 -22.94
CA GLN A 354 15.76 15.41 -24.13
C GLN A 354 14.73 16.10 -25.05
N GLU A 355 15.15 17.22 -25.65
CA GLU A 355 14.30 18.03 -26.52
C GLU A 355 13.73 17.16 -27.65
N GLN A 356 12.40 17.13 -27.77
CA GLN A 356 11.55 16.30 -28.68
C GLN A 356 10.85 15.07 -28.08
N ALA A 357 11.18 14.63 -26.86
CA ALA A 357 10.61 13.39 -26.32
C ALA A 357 9.12 13.46 -25.90
N MET A 358 8.53 14.64 -25.63
CA MET A 358 7.08 14.76 -25.33
C MET A 358 6.43 16.08 -25.75
N ARG A 359 5.27 15.98 -26.41
CA ARG A 359 4.39 17.11 -26.73
C ARG A 359 3.68 17.65 -25.47
N PHE A 360 3.44 18.96 -25.40
CA PHE A 360 2.79 19.65 -24.26
C PHE A 360 1.55 18.94 -23.67
N LEU A 361 0.64 18.45 -24.53
CA LEU A 361 -0.56 17.74 -24.08
C LEU A 361 -0.27 16.41 -23.35
N ASN A 362 0.82 15.72 -23.68
CA ASN A 362 1.24 14.53 -22.94
C ASN A 362 1.74 14.90 -21.54
N LEU A 363 2.42 16.04 -21.41
CA LEU A 363 2.87 16.54 -20.12
C LEU A 363 1.67 16.86 -19.21
N LEU A 364 0.64 17.51 -19.75
CA LEU A 364 -0.59 17.81 -19.00
C LEU A 364 -1.32 16.53 -18.57
N GLY A 365 -1.48 15.57 -19.49
CA GLY A 365 -2.08 14.27 -19.19
C GLY A 365 -1.31 13.51 -18.11
N ASN A 366 0.01 13.44 -18.21
CA ASN A 366 0.85 12.77 -17.22
C ASN A 366 0.78 13.43 -15.84
N LYS A 367 0.77 14.76 -15.77
CA LYS A 367 0.55 15.48 -14.49
C LYS A 367 -0.83 15.21 -13.90
N PHE A 368 -1.87 15.20 -14.73
CA PHE A 368 -3.22 14.86 -14.29
C PHE A 368 -3.27 13.44 -13.71
N PHE A 369 -2.75 12.44 -14.43
CA PHE A 369 -2.73 11.06 -13.95
C PHE A 369 -1.86 10.90 -12.71
N SER A 370 -0.71 11.58 -12.61
CA SER A 370 0.10 11.60 -11.38
C SER A 370 -0.71 12.05 -10.16
N LEU A 371 -1.41 13.17 -10.26
CA LEU A 371 -2.22 13.70 -9.16
C LEU A 371 -3.41 12.77 -8.84
N ALA A 372 -4.11 12.30 -9.87
CA ALA A 372 -5.26 11.40 -9.71
C ALA A 372 -4.85 10.08 -9.04
N PHE A 373 -3.75 9.46 -9.47
CA PHE A 373 -3.24 8.24 -8.85
C PHE A 373 -2.70 8.50 -7.44
N SER A 374 -1.95 9.60 -7.22
CA SER A 374 -1.44 9.91 -5.89
C SER A 374 -2.58 10.03 -4.87
N TRP A 375 -3.64 10.75 -5.25
CA TRP A 375 -4.85 10.89 -4.46
C TRP A 375 -5.59 9.55 -4.27
N LEU A 376 -5.76 8.78 -5.34
CA LEU A 376 -6.46 7.49 -5.33
C LEU A 376 -5.78 6.47 -4.41
N LEU A 377 -4.46 6.36 -4.48
CA LEU A 377 -3.68 5.37 -3.74
C LEU A 377 -3.32 5.83 -2.31
N GLY A 378 -3.38 7.14 -2.04
CA GLY A 378 -2.93 7.74 -0.78
C GLY A 378 -1.41 7.70 -0.60
N GLN A 379 -0.67 7.52 -1.69
CA GLN A 379 0.79 7.47 -1.76
C GLN A 379 1.27 8.31 -2.94
N PRO A 380 2.43 9.00 -2.86
CA PRO A 380 2.93 9.79 -3.97
C PRO A 380 3.28 8.90 -5.18
N LEU A 381 2.76 9.25 -6.36
CA LEU A 381 3.06 8.59 -7.62
C LEU A 381 3.12 9.62 -8.76
N LYS A 382 4.29 9.74 -9.40
CA LYS A 382 4.56 10.72 -10.45
C LYS A 382 4.41 10.17 -11.85
N ASP A 383 4.75 8.91 -12.09
CA ASP A 383 4.70 8.30 -13.43
C ASP A 383 4.14 6.89 -13.35
N THR A 384 2.94 6.70 -13.89
CA THR A 384 2.29 5.38 -13.93
C THR A 384 2.81 4.52 -15.07
N LEU A 385 3.32 5.13 -16.14
CA LEU A 385 3.58 4.51 -17.44
C LEU A 385 5.06 4.19 -17.67
N CYS A 386 5.94 4.39 -16.69
CA CYS A 386 7.32 3.93 -16.79
C CYS A 386 7.34 2.40 -16.68
N GLY A 387 7.91 1.72 -17.65
CA GLY A 387 7.87 0.25 -17.69
C GLY A 387 8.73 -0.44 -16.63
N THR A 388 9.75 0.24 -16.09
CA THR A 388 10.64 -0.33 -15.07
C THR A 388 9.97 -0.27 -13.70
N LYS A 389 9.55 -1.44 -13.22
CA LYS A 389 9.05 -1.68 -11.86
C LYS A 389 9.91 -2.75 -11.20
N VAL A 390 10.12 -2.63 -9.89
CA VAL A 390 10.91 -3.59 -9.10
C VAL A 390 10.20 -3.92 -7.79
N LEU A 391 10.06 -5.21 -7.48
CA LEU A 391 9.40 -5.73 -6.28
C LEU A 391 9.90 -7.13 -5.94
N TYR A 392 9.65 -7.61 -4.72
CA TYR A 392 9.90 -9.02 -4.40
C TYR A 392 8.87 -9.94 -5.06
N ARG A 393 9.31 -11.15 -5.43
CA ARG A 393 8.45 -12.22 -5.96
C ARG A 393 7.26 -12.50 -5.05
N LYS A 394 7.49 -12.65 -3.74
CA LYS A 394 6.42 -12.88 -2.76
C LYS A 394 5.35 -11.78 -2.78
N ASP A 395 5.73 -10.55 -3.10
CA ASP A 395 4.80 -9.43 -3.19
C ASP A 395 4.01 -9.49 -4.50
N TYR A 396 4.69 -9.83 -5.60
CA TYR A 396 4.04 -10.09 -6.87
C TYR A 396 3.03 -11.25 -6.81
N GLU A 397 3.35 -12.35 -6.12
CA GLU A 397 2.45 -13.49 -5.96
C GLU A 397 1.15 -13.10 -5.26
N ARG A 398 1.25 -12.24 -4.21
CA ARG A 398 0.08 -11.68 -3.53
C ARG A 398 -0.74 -10.75 -4.43
N ILE A 399 -0.07 -9.98 -5.30
CA ILE A 399 -0.72 -9.15 -6.32
C ILE A 399 -1.45 -10.04 -7.33
N ALA A 400 -0.77 -11.04 -7.88
CA ALA A 400 -1.30 -11.96 -8.89
C ALA A 400 -2.51 -12.74 -8.37
N ALA A 401 -2.48 -13.22 -7.12
CA ALA A 401 -3.59 -13.91 -6.47
C ALA A 401 -4.85 -13.04 -6.33
N ASN A 402 -4.69 -11.71 -6.28
CA ASN A 402 -5.79 -10.75 -6.11
C ASN A 402 -6.10 -9.96 -7.40
N ARG A 403 -5.47 -10.29 -8.54
CA ARG A 403 -5.61 -9.58 -9.81
C ARG A 403 -7.07 -9.43 -10.27
N SER A 404 -7.88 -10.46 -10.08
CA SER A 404 -9.30 -10.45 -10.45
C SER A 404 -10.10 -9.31 -9.80
N TYR A 405 -9.62 -8.78 -8.66
CA TYR A 405 -10.21 -7.62 -8.01
C TYR A 405 -10.21 -6.37 -8.89
N PHE A 406 -9.16 -6.20 -9.70
CA PHE A 406 -8.99 -5.07 -10.61
C PHE A 406 -9.40 -5.35 -12.06
N GLY A 407 -9.79 -6.60 -12.37
CA GLY A 407 -10.13 -7.03 -13.74
C GLY A 407 -8.91 -7.20 -14.65
N ASP A 408 -9.14 -7.67 -15.88
CA ASP A 408 -8.08 -7.92 -16.88
C ASP A 408 -8.27 -7.03 -18.12
N PHE A 409 -8.04 -5.73 -17.95
CA PHE A 409 -8.17 -4.74 -19.03
C PHE A 409 -6.97 -3.79 -19.11
N ASP A 410 -5.86 -4.13 -18.45
CA ASP A 410 -4.58 -3.43 -18.54
C ASP A 410 -3.62 -4.15 -19.51
N PRO A 411 -3.50 -3.68 -20.77
CA PRO A 411 -2.60 -4.31 -21.75
C PRO A 411 -1.11 -4.04 -21.46
N PHE A 412 -0.79 -3.08 -20.59
CA PHE A 412 0.58 -2.70 -20.26
C PHE A 412 1.11 -3.49 -19.05
N GLY A 413 0.24 -3.75 -18.07
CA GLY A 413 0.54 -4.49 -16.85
C GLY A 413 1.05 -3.59 -15.70
N ASP A 414 1.34 -2.32 -15.99
CA ASP A 414 1.82 -1.37 -15.00
C ASP A 414 0.75 -1.07 -13.92
N TYR A 415 -0.52 -0.99 -14.31
CA TYR A 415 -1.62 -0.68 -13.39
C TYR A 415 -2.00 -1.88 -12.52
N ASP A 416 -1.93 -3.11 -13.07
CA ASP A 416 -2.07 -4.34 -12.28
C ASP A 416 -1.09 -4.32 -11.09
N LEU A 417 0.17 -3.99 -11.37
CA LEU A 417 1.22 -3.89 -10.36
C LEU A 417 1.00 -2.73 -9.38
N ILE A 418 0.71 -1.52 -9.87
CA ILE A 418 0.53 -0.33 -9.03
C ILE A 418 -0.70 -0.48 -8.11
N PHE A 419 -1.85 -0.88 -8.66
CA PHE A 419 -3.07 -1.08 -7.87
C PHE A 419 -2.95 -2.27 -6.93
N GLY A 420 -2.32 -3.37 -7.38
CA GLY A 420 -2.01 -4.51 -6.55
C GLY A 420 -1.13 -4.12 -5.36
N ALA A 421 -0.04 -3.40 -5.60
CA ALA A 421 0.87 -2.91 -4.56
C ALA A 421 0.14 -2.01 -3.57
N ALA A 422 -0.66 -1.06 -4.05
CA ALA A 422 -1.42 -0.16 -3.18
C ALA A 422 -2.50 -0.89 -2.36
N LYS A 423 -3.16 -1.91 -2.93
CA LYS A 423 -4.16 -2.73 -2.23
C LYS A 423 -3.53 -3.58 -1.12
N GLN A 424 -2.32 -4.08 -1.35
CA GLN A 424 -1.53 -4.78 -0.33
C GLN A 424 -0.80 -3.83 0.64
N ASN A 425 -1.06 -2.52 0.56
CA ASN A 425 -0.37 -1.49 1.33
C ASN A 425 1.16 -1.62 1.25
N LEU A 426 1.72 -1.95 0.08
CA LEU A 426 3.16 -1.86 -0.16
C LEU A 426 3.57 -0.39 -0.24
N LYS A 427 4.71 -0.05 0.37
CA LYS A 427 5.30 1.28 0.24
C LYS A 427 5.84 1.46 -1.18
N ILE A 428 5.18 2.33 -1.93
CA ILE A 428 5.59 2.70 -3.29
C ILE A 428 6.65 3.80 -3.20
N VAL A 429 7.77 3.60 -3.90
CA VAL A 429 8.84 4.59 -4.00
C VAL A 429 9.09 4.93 -5.46
N ASP A 430 8.89 6.20 -5.79
CA ASP A 430 9.27 6.76 -7.09
C ASP A 430 10.78 6.98 -7.15
N LEU A 431 11.43 6.34 -8.12
CA LEU A 431 12.85 6.52 -8.42
C LEU A 431 13.01 7.29 -9.74
N PRO A 432 13.46 8.55 -9.68
CA PRO A 432 13.74 9.34 -10.87
C PRO A 432 14.81 8.72 -11.76
N ILE A 433 14.51 8.59 -13.05
CA ILE A 433 15.43 8.10 -14.07
C ILE A 433 15.55 9.10 -15.23
N ARG A 434 16.70 9.07 -15.91
CA ARG A 434 16.87 9.79 -17.18
C ARG A 434 16.33 8.92 -18.31
N TYR A 435 15.23 9.36 -18.91
CA TYR A 435 14.61 8.70 -20.04
C TYR A 435 15.33 9.07 -21.34
N GLN A 436 15.69 8.06 -22.13
CA GLN A 436 16.38 8.25 -23.41
C GLN A 436 15.40 8.14 -24.58
N GLU A 437 15.75 8.77 -25.69
CA GLU A 437 15.09 8.50 -26.95
C GLU A 437 15.35 7.07 -27.40
N ARG A 438 14.33 6.44 -27.97
CA ARG A 438 14.39 5.09 -28.50
C ARG A 438 15.31 5.07 -29.72
N THR A 439 16.30 4.18 -29.73
CA THR A 439 17.28 4.02 -30.82
C THR A 439 16.74 3.20 -31.99
N TYR A 440 15.77 2.31 -31.75
CA TYR A 440 15.23 1.37 -32.74
C TYR A 440 13.72 1.10 -32.54
N GLY A 441 12.96 0.93 -33.63
CA GLY A 441 11.52 0.65 -33.60
C GLY A 441 10.61 1.89 -33.44
N SER A 442 9.28 1.68 -33.46
CA SER A 442 8.27 2.75 -33.38
C SER A 442 7.36 2.64 -32.15
N THR A 443 6.83 3.78 -31.68
CA THR A 443 5.95 3.83 -30.50
C THR A 443 4.57 3.24 -30.80
N ASN A 444 4.18 2.19 -30.06
CA ASN A 444 2.88 1.51 -30.22
C ASN A 444 1.73 2.18 -29.43
N ILE A 445 1.89 3.41 -28.93
CA ILE A 445 0.92 4.07 -28.03
C ILE A 445 0.09 5.12 -28.78
N ASP A 446 -1.20 4.82 -29.01
CA ASP A 446 -2.21 5.80 -29.43
C ASP A 446 -2.64 6.70 -28.25
N ARG A 447 -2.50 8.01 -28.41
CA ARG A 447 -2.67 8.98 -27.32
C ARG A 447 -4.11 9.11 -26.83
N TRP A 448 -5.08 9.02 -27.74
CA TRP A 448 -6.50 9.24 -27.41
C TRP A 448 -7.15 7.96 -26.91
N ARG A 449 -6.92 6.84 -27.62
CA ARG A 449 -7.44 5.54 -27.23
C ARG A 449 -6.87 5.11 -25.88
N HIS A 450 -5.55 5.23 -25.69
CA HIS A 450 -4.95 4.90 -24.40
C HIS A 450 -5.30 5.94 -23.33
N GLY A 451 -5.35 7.24 -23.64
CA GLY A 451 -5.80 8.25 -22.68
C GLY A 451 -7.21 7.97 -22.12
N LEU A 452 -8.17 7.60 -22.97
CA LEU A 452 -9.52 7.21 -22.53
C LEU A 452 -9.51 5.91 -21.72
N LEU A 453 -8.69 4.93 -22.12
CA LEU A 453 -8.49 3.70 -21.35
C LEU A 453 -7.97 4.00 -19.93
N LEU A 454 -7.00 4.91 -19.79
CA LEU A 454 -6.45 5.33 -18.50
C LEU A 454 -7.50 5.99 -17.62
N ILE A 455 -8.37 6.84 -18.18
CA ILE A 455 -9.48 7.44 -17.42
C ILE A 455 -10.44 6.36 -16.91
N ARG A 456 -10.77 5.37 -17.76
CA ARG A 456 -11.63 4.24 -17.36
C ARG A 456 -10.99 3.40 -16.25
N MET A 457 -9.67 3.18 -16.31
CA MET A 457 -8.92 2.50 -15.26
C MET A 457 -8.96 3.26 -13.93
N VAL A 458 -8.70 4.57 -13.96
CA VAL A 458 -8.78 5.43 -12.77
C VAL A 458 -10.18 5.39 -12.16
N ALA A 459 -11.22 5.55 -12.99
CA ALA A 459 -12.60 5.52 -12.52
C ALA A 459 -12.94 4.16 -11.88
N PHE A 460 -12.61 3.06 -12.55
CA PHE A 460 -12.83 1.71 -12.03
C PHE A 460 -12.11 1.47 -10.70
N ALA A 461 -10.83 1.83 -10.62
CA ALA A 461 -10.04 1.69 -9.39
C ALA A 461 -10.55 2.62 -8.28
N ALA A 462 -11.06 3.81 -8.60
CA ALA A 462 -11.64 4.73 -7.62
C ALA A 462 -12.84 4.12 -6.88
N PHE A 463 -13.75 3.44 -7.59
CA PHE A 463 -14.86 2.73 -6.97
C PHE A 463 -14.44 1.46 -6.20
N ARG A 464 -13.23 0.95 -6.44
CA ARG A 464 -12.67 -0.23 -5.77
C ARG A 464 -11.70 0.09 -4.63
N LEU A 465 -11.18 1.30 -4.54
CA LEU A 465 -10.16 1.66 -3.55
C LEU A 465 -10.53 2.85 -2.67
N LYS A 466 -11.32 3.80 -3.20
CA LYS A 466 -11.55 5.10 -2.55
C LYS A 466 -13.01 5.30 -2.18
N PHE A 467 -13.91 5.11 -3.14
CA PHE A 467 -15.35 5.29 -2.99
C PHE A 467 -16.02 3.97 -2.61
N ILE A 468 -15.64 3.41 -1.46
CA ILE A 468 -16.28 2.21 -0.91
C ILE A 468 -17.18 2.58 0.24
#